data_AF-A0AA38WS73-F1
#
_entry.id   AF-A0AA38WS73-F1
#
_cell.length_a   1.000
_cell.length_b   1.000
_cell.length_c   1.000
_cell.angle_alpha   90.00
_cell.angle_beta   90.00
_cell.angle_gamma   90.00
#
_symmetry.space_group_name_H-M   'P 1'
#
loop_
_entity.id
_entity.type
_entity.pdbx_description
1 polymer ?
#
loop_
_entity_poly.entity_id
_entity_poly.type
_entity_poly.pdbx_seq_one_letter_code
_entity_poly.pdbx_strand_id
1 'polypeptide(L)'
;MKSIPYAYAIGSIMYAMLCPRPDVAYSISVMSRYQQNPGEAHWVAVKNILKYLRRTKDLFLVFGGSEDEISVTEYTDASFQTDRDDFRSKSGYVFDHDQDQELKESVLKTTDPDHQAKTS
;
A
#
# COMPACT_ATOMS: atom_id res chain seq x y z
N MET A 1 6.23 19.02 -25.38
CA MET A 1 5.06 18.94 -24.47
C MET A 1 4.82 20.20 -23.63
N LYS A 2 5.22 21.41 -24.09
CA LYS A 2 5.17 22.65 -23.28
C LYS A 2 3.76 23.12 -22.87
N SER A 3 2.69 22.61 -23.45
CA SER A 3 1.30 23.04 -23.13
C SER A 3 0.48 22.03 -22.34
N ILE A 4 1.07 20.90 -21.91
CA ILE A 4 0.34 19.87 -21.16
C ILE A 4 0.44 20.21 -19.67
N PRO A 5 -0.70 20.41 -18.96
CA PRO A 5 -0.70 20.77 -17.55
C PRO A 5 -0.42 19.53 -16.66
N TYR A 6 0.75 18.92 -16.82
CA TYR A 6 1.12 17.67 -16.16
C TYR A 6 1.09 17.81 -14.63
N ALA A 7 1.74 18.85 -14.09
CA ALA A 7 1.78 19.09 -12.65
C ALA A 7 0.38 19.30 -12.04
N TYR A 8 -0.51 19.99 -12.76
CA TYR A 8 -1.90 20.18 -12.33
C TYR A 8 -2.68 18.86 -12.29
N ALA A 9 -2.49 18.00 -13.30
CA ALA A 9 -3.11 16.68 -13.33
C ALA A 9 -2.60 15.79 -12.19
N ILE A 10 -1.30 15.79 -11.92
CA ILE A 10 -0.71 15.06 -10.79
C ILE A 10 -1.29 15.56 -9.46
N GLY A 11 -1.35 16.87 -9.26
CA GLY A 11 -1.94 17.46 -8.04
C GLY A 11 -3.41 17.08 -7.85
N SER A 12 -4.19 17.07 -8.95
CA SER A 12 -5.60 16.67 -8.90
C SER A 12 -5.79 15.20 -8.52
N ILE A 13 -4.94 14.31 -9.04
CA ILE A 13 -4.97 12.89 -8.68
C ILE A 13 -4.46 12.68 -7.24
N MET A 14 -3.45 13.44 -6.81
CA MET A 14 -2.95 13.40 -5.43
C MET A 14 -4.03 13.80 -4.42
N TYR A 15 -4.91 14.76 -4.76
CA TYR A 15 -6.08 15.06 -3.95
C TYR A 15 -7.04 13.87 -3.84
N ALA A 16 -7.30 13.16 -4.95
CA ALA A 16 -8.11 11.94 -4.93
C ALA A 16 -7.45 10.81 -4.11
N MET A 17 -6.12 10.73 -4.09
CA MET A 17 -5.38 9.73 -3.31
C MET A 17 -5.60 9.87 -1.79
N LEU A 18 -5.67 11.10 -1.27
CA LEU A 18 -5.58 11.38 0.17
C LEU A 18 -6.72 10.83 1.03
N CYS A 19 -7.90 10.63 0.46
CA CYS A 19 -9.07 10.15 1.23
C CYS A 19 -9.87 9.12 0.44
N PRO A 20 -10.40 9.44 -0.76
CA PRO A 20 -11.32 8.52 -1.39
C PRO A 20 -10.61 7.35 -2.09
N ARG A 21 -9.36 7.51 -2.55
CA ARG A 21 -8.69 6.58 -3.48
C ARG A 21 -7.23 6.27 -3.15
N PRO A 22 -6.93 5.63 -2.01
CA PRO A 22 -5.55 5.25 -1.67
C PRO A 22 -4.94 4.24 -2.66
N ASP A 23 -5.76 3.53 -3.44
CA ASP A 23 -5.33 2.57 -4.48
C ASP A 23 -4.46 3.19 -5.59
N VAL A 24 -4.59 4.49 -5.85
CA VAL A 24 -3.76 5.16 -6.87
C VAL A 24 -2.42 5.69 -6.34
N ALA A 25 -2.12 5.49 -5.05
CA ALA A 25 -0.93 6.04 -4.38
C ALA A 25 0.39 5.68 -5.07
N TYR A 26 0.56 4.39 -5.40
CA TYR A 26 1.75 3.92 -6.10
C TYR A 26 1.87 4.54 -7.49
N SER A 27 0.77 4.66 -8.22
CA SER A 27 0.79 5.24 -9.57
C SER A 27 1.25 6.71 -9.53
N ILE A 28 0.79 7.47 -8.53
CA ILE A 28 1.20 8.87 -8.36
C ILE A 28 2.64 9.01 -7.93
N SER A 29 3.12 8.14 -7.02
CA SER A 29 4.52 8.19 -6.57
C SER A 29 5.50 7.97 -7.72
N VAL A 30 5.16 7.13 -8.71
CA VAL A 30 5.97 6.93 -9.91
C VAL A 30 5.86 8.11 -10.87
N MET A 31 4.64 8.60 -11.14
CA MET A 31 4.41 9.68 -12.13
C MET A 31 4.93 11.05 -11.67
N SER A 32 4.97 11.34 -10.37
CA SER A 32 5.48 12.61 -9.83
C SER A 32 6.97 12.84 -10.15
N ARG A 33 7.74 11.78 -10.35
CA ARG A 33 9.18 11.85 -10.67
C ARG A 33 9.48 12.50 -12.01
N TYR A 34 8.56 12.35 -12.97
CA TYR A 34 8.71 12.88 -14.33
C TYR A 34 8.05 14.25 -14.50
N GLN A 35 7.76 14.96 -13.40
CA GLN A 35 7.08 16.26 -13.47
C GLN A 35 7.91 17.36 -14.15
N GLN A 36 9.26 17.32 -14.02
CA GLN A 36 10.15 18.31 -14.64
C GLN A 36 10.29 18.13 -16.15
N ASN A 37 10.30 16.87 -16.63
CA ASN A 37 10.38 16.55 -18.05
C ASN A 37 9.50 15.33 -18.34
N PRO A 38 8.17 15.51 -18.44
CA PRO A 38 7.31 14.40 -18.77
C PRO A 38 7.65 13.90 -20.18
N GLY A 39 7.30 12.64 -20.44
CA GLY A 39 7.36 12.00 -21.76
C GLY A 39 5.94 11.71 -22.25
N GLU A 40 5.76 11.43 -23.53
CA GLU A 40 4.43 11.13 -24.06
C GLU A 40 3.80 9.91 -23.38
N ALA A 41 4.62 8.89 -23.10
CA ALA A 41 4.21 7.72 -22.31
C ALA A 41 3.70 8.09 -20.91
N HIS A 42 4.38 9.01 -20.21
CA HIS A 42 3.97 9.51 -18.90
C HIS A 42 2.61 10.23 -18.97
N TRP A 43 2.37 11.02 -20.03
CA TRP A 43 1.07 11.67 -20.23
C TRP A 43 -0.05 10.66 -20.52
N VAL A 44 0.23 9.60 -21.28
CA VAL A 44 -0.73 8.51 -21.51
C VAL A 44 -1.07 7.80 -20.20
N ALA A 45 -0.08 7.52 -19.35
CA ALA A 45 -0.29 6.93 -18.03
C ALA A 45 -1.20 7.81 -17.15
N VAL A 46 -0.93 9.12 -17.05
CA VAL A 46 -1.79 10.06 -16.31
C VAL A 46 -3.23 10.05 -16.83
N LYS A 47 -3.43 10.06 -18.16
CA LYS A 47 -4.78 9.96 -18.75
C LYS A 47 -5.47 8.65 -18.38
N ASN A 48 -4.74 7.55 -18.30
CA ASN A 48 -5.30 6.25 -17.91
C ASN A 48 -5.72 6.24 -16.44
N ILE A 49 -4.94 6.85 -15.54
CA ILE A 49 -5.32 6.99 -14.12
C ILE A 49 -6.60 7.82 -13.98
N LEU A 50 -6.72 8.94 -14.70
CA LEU A 50 -7.93 9.75 -14.69
C LEU A 50 -9.16 8.99 -15.24
N LYS A 51 -8.97 8.19 -16.29
CA LYS A 51 -10.04 7.31 -16.82
C LYS A 51 -10.45 6.26 -15.80
N TYR A 52 -9.49 5.67 -15.10
CA TYR A 52 -9.72 4.69 -14.04
C TYR A 52 -10.56 5.31 -12.91
N LEU A 53 -10.14 6.45 -12.37
CA LEU A 53 -10.87 7.20 -11.34
C LEU A 53 -12.30 7.50 -11.79
N ARG A 54 -12.49 7.97 -13.03
CA ARG A 54 -13.82 8.25 -13.58
C ARG A 54 -14.70 7.00 -13.67
N ARG A 55 -14.14 5.86 -14.11
CA ARG A 55 -14.87 4.60 -14.28
C ARG A 55 -15.24 3.94 -12.96
N THR A 56 -14.46 4.21 -11.92
CA THR A 56 -14.57 3.56 -10.60
C THR A 56 -15.03 4.54 -9.53
N LYS A 57 -15.62 5.67 -9.91
CA LYS A 57 -16.08 6.71 -8.97
C LYS A 57 -17.13 6.21 -7.96
N ASP A 58 -17.90 5.19 -8.34
CA ASP A 58 -18.97 4.60 -7.53
C ASP A 58 -18.48 3.35 -6.76
N LEU A 59 -17.20 2.99 -6.90
CA LEU A 59 -16.56 1.90 -6.18
C LEU A 59 -15.77 2.47 -5.01
N PHE A 60 -15.92 1.85 -3.85
CA PHE A 60 -15.21 2.19 -2.62
C PHE A 60 -14.34 1.02 -2.18
N LEU A 61 -13.18 1.34 -1.61
CA LEU A 61 -12.34 0.35 -0.94
C LEU A 61 -12.94 0.11 0.45
N VAL A 62 -13.34 -1.14 0.69
CA VAL A 62 -13.73 -1.61 2.03
C VAL A 62 -12.52 -2.33 2.60
N PHE A 63 -11.94 -1.78 3.66
CA PHE A 63 -10.99 -2.51 4.48
C PHE A 63 -11.81 -3.35 5.47
N GLY A 64 -11.71 -4.67 5.39
CA GLY A 64 -12.49 -5.60 6.21
C GLY A 64 -11.78 -5.95 7.52
N GLY A 65 -12.57 -6.25 8.56
CA GLY A 65 -12.19 -6.72 9.89
C GLY A 65 -13.46 -6.83 10.75
N SER A 66 -13.58 -7.83 11.62
CA SER A 66 -14.66 -7.85 12.63
C SER A 66 -14.57 -6.59 13.48
N GLU A 67 -15.72 -6.02 13.91
CA GLU A 67 -15.76 -4.80 14.74
C GLU A 67 -14.98 -4.95 16.06
N ASP A 68 -14.74 -6.20 16.46
CA ASP A 68 -13.90 -6.58 17.57
C ASP A 68 -12.46 -6.80 17.07
N GLU A 69 -11.61 -5.80 17.35
CA GLU A 69 -10.14 -5.84 17.28
C GLU A 69 -9.50 -5.78 15.87
N ILE A 70 -9.48 -4.56 15.29
CA ILE A 70 -8.53 -4.22 14.22
C ILE A 70 -7.13 -4.11 14.84
N SER A 71 -6.42 -5.24 14.95
CA SER A 71 -5.01 -5.26 15.32
C SER A 71 -4.16 -4.95 14.08
N VAL A 72 -3.54 -3.77 14.05
CA VAL A 72 -2.66 -3.37 12.93
C VAL A 72 -1.21 -3.64 13.31
N THR A 73 -0.58 -4.59 12.63
CA THR A 73 0.86 -4.81 12.71
C THR A 73 1.55 -4.02 11.61
N GLU A 74 2.48 -3.14 11.98
CA GLU A 74 3.24 -2.33 11.02
C GLU A 74 4.61 -2.94 10.78
N TYR A 75 4.92 -3.17 9.50
CA TYR A 75 6.26 -3.53 9.04
C TYR A 75 6.84 -2.37 8.24
N THR A 76 8.07 -1.97 8.58
CA THR A 76 8.82 -0.98 7.82
C THR A 76 9.99 -1.66 7.10
N ASP A 77 10.14 -1.36 5.81
CA ASP A 77 11.29 -1.77 5.02
C ASP A 77 11.89 -0.56 4.30
N ALA A 78 13.19 -0.60 4.06
CA ALA A 78 13.87 0.43 3.29
C ALA A 78 14.85 -0.22 2.33
N SER A 79 14.68 0.08 1.04
CA SER A 79 15.53 -0.45 -0.02
C SER A 79 16.29 0.69 -0.69
N PHE A 80 17.61 0.55 -0.80
CA PHE A 80 18.47 1.48 -1.54
C PHE A 80 18.74 0.94 -2.95
N GLN A 81 18.82 1.82 -3.95
CA GLN A 81 19.24 1.47 -5.32
C GLN A 81 18.37 0.42 -6.04
N THR A 82 17.12 0.28 -5.63
CA THR A 82 16.19 -0.72 -6.21
C THR A 82 15.61 -0.27 -7.56
N ASP A 83 15.71 1.03 -7.86
CA ASP A 83 15.35 1.59 -9.16
C ASP A 83 16.61 1.77 -10.02
N ARG A 84 16.59 1.24 -11.24
CA ARG A 84 17.72 1.30 -12.17
C ARG A 84 17.98 2.72 -12.69
N ASP A 85 16.96 3.59 -12.64
CA ASP A 85 17.04 4.94 -13.20
C ASP A 85 17.42 6.01 -12.16
N ASP A 86 17.21 5.73 -10.87
CA ASP A 86 17.39 6.73 -9.81
C ASP A 86 17.89 6.03 -8.54
N PHE A 87 19.11 6.35 -8.11
CA PHE A 87 19.79 5.79 -6.92
C PHE A 87 19.15 6.26 -5.60
N ARG A 88 17.84 6.53 -5.60
CA ARG A 88 17.11 7.04 -4.44
C ARG A 88 16.59 5.90 -3.59
N SER A 89 16.73 6.02 -2.29
CA SER A 89 16.11 5.12 -1.32
C SER A 89 14.59 5.12 -1.47
N LYS A 90 13.98 3.96 -1.32
CA LYS A 90 12.54 3.77 -1.15
C LYS A 90 12.31 3.28 0.27
N SER A 91 11.42 3.93 1.01
CA SER A 91 10.88 3.37 2.25
C SER A 91 9.47 2.85 1.97
N GLY A 92 9.17 1.66 2.48
CA GLY A 92 7.88 1.02 2.40
C GLY A 92 7.33 0.75 3.80
N TYR A 93 6.01 0.92 3.94
CA TYR A 93 5.26 0.57 5.13
C TYR A 93 4.19 -0.43 4.72
N VAL A 94 4.09 -1.54 5.43
CA VAL A 94 3.04 -2.54 5.24
C VAL A 94 2.26 -2.62 6.54
N PHE A 95 0.95 -2.38 6.43
CA PHE A 95 0.01 -2.55 7.52
C PHE A 95 -0.68 -3.89 7.30
N ASP A 96 -0.38 -4.85 8.17
CA ASP A 96 -1.05 -6.14 8.19
C ASP A 96 -2.13 -6.13 9.27
N HIS A 97 -3.27 -6.76 8.98
CA HIS A 97 -4.35 -6.92 9.94
C HIS A 97 -4.32 -8.37 10.41
N ASP A 98 -3.83 -8.62 11.63
CA ASP A 98 -3.80 -9.99 12.17
C ASP A 98 -5.24 -10.35 12.58
N GLN A 99 -5.85 -11.32 11.91
CA GLN A 99 -7.12 -11.94 12.34
C GLN A 99 -6.90 -13.22 13.18
N ASP A 100 -5.65 -13.62 13.40
CA ASP A 100 -5.32 -14.94 13.96
C ASP A 100 -4.73 -14.88 15.39
N GLN A 101 -5.31 -14.05 16.27
CA GLN A 101 -4.91 -14.06 17.68
C GLN A 101 -5.51 -15.26 18.45
N GLU A 102 -6.69 -15.78 18.07
CA GLU A 102 -7.30 -16.95 18.74
C GLU A 102 -6.57 -18.27 18.45
N LEU A 103 -6.01 -18.44 17.24
CA LEU A 103 -5.35 -19.70 16.87
C LEU A 103 -3.97 -19.86 17.55
N LYS A 104 -3.24 -18.75 17.78
CA LYS A 104 -1.91 -18.77 18.42
C LYS A 104 -1.99 -19.15 19.90
N GLU A 105 -3.02 -18.71 20.63
CA GLU A 105 -3.20 -19.11 22.03
C GLU A 105 -3.60 -20.58 22.19
N SER A 106 -4.37 -21.14 21.25
CA SER A 106 -4.80 -22.54 21.30
C SER A 106 -3.63 -23.52 21.09
N VAL A 107 -2.68 -23.21 20.22
CA VAL A 107 -1.49 -24.04 19.94
C VAL A 107 -0.48 -23.97 21.09
N LEU A 108 -0.31 -22.80 21.71
CA LEU A 108 0.58 -22.64 22.87
C LEU A 108 0.02 -23.33 24.13
N LYS A 109 -1.31 -23.34 24.35
CA LYS A 109 -1.93 -24.05 25.49
C LYS A 109 -1.90 -25.57 25.36
N THR A 110 -1.69 -26.13 24.16
CA THR A 110 -1.55 -27.60 23.98
C THR A 110 -0.14 -28.14 24.24
N THR A 111 0.83 -27.27 24.56
CA THR A 111 2.21 -27.67 24.82
C THR A 111 2.65 -27.13 26.17
N ASP A 112 2.21 -27.79 27.24
CA ASP A 112 2.77 -27.61 28.58
C ASP A 112 2.70 -28.95 29.36
N PRO A 113 3.48 -29.13 30.43
CA PRO A 113 4.61 -30.05 30.47
C PRO A 113 4.36 -31.20 31.45
N ASP A 114 3.97 -32.38 30.97
CA ASP A 114 3.61 -33.48 31.88
C ASP A 114 4.21 -34.83 31.45
N HIS A 115 5.55 -34.91 31.49
CA HIS A 115 6.24 -36.20 31.65
C HIS A 115 7.56 -36.08 32.41
N GLN A 116 7.48 -35.69 33.69
CA GLN A 116 8.39 -36.22 34.70
C GLN A 116 7.61 -36.86 35.84
N ALA A 117 8.06 -38.06 36.22
CA ALA A 117 7.80 -38.81 37.44
C ALA A 117 6.48 -39.60 37.57
N LYS A 118 6.57 -40.91 37.33
CA LYS A 118 6.09 -42.03 38.19
C LYS A 118 6.70 -43.34 37.67
N THR A 119 7.83 -43.77 38.23
CA THR A 119 7.92 -44.94 39.13
C THR A 119 7.26 -46.21 38.56
N SER A 120 8.09 -47.12 38.04
CA SER A 120 8.19 -48.48 38.58
C SER A 120 9.53 -49.11 38.21
#